data_AF-A0A0B2W0N4-F1
#
_entry.id   AF-A0A0B2W0N4-F1
#
_cell.length_a   1.000
_cell.length_b   1.000
_cell.length_c   1.000
_cell.angle_alpha   90.00
_cell.angle_beta   90.00
_cell.angle_gamma   90.00
#
_symmetry.space_group_name_H-M   'P 1'
#
loop_
_entity.id
_entity.type
_entity.pdbx_description
1 polymer ?
#
loop_
_entity_poly.entity_id
_entity_poly.type
_entity_poly.pdbx_seq_one_letter_code
_entity_poly.pdbx_strand_id
1 'polypeptide(L)'
;MRVIYNRIASIPDENTRREQASFRKRFSTTDHIFALTQLIERCREYKVPLCLLFIDFKKAFDSVEHNAVLQSLSDQEVDPVYIRIIEDSLPNPTRRSHYSKD
;
A
#
# COMPACT_ATOMS: atom_id res chain seq x y z
N MET A 1 4.60 12.40 12.59
CA MET A 1 4.48 11.03 12.02
C MET A 1 5.79 10.29 11.76
N ARG A 2 6.93 10.94 11.44
CA ARG A 2 8.18 10.19 11.13
C ARG A 2 8.71 9.32 12.27
N VAL A 3 8.58 9.76 13.52
CA VAL A 3 8.97 8.96 14.70
C VAL A 3 8.11 7.71 14.84
N ILE A 4 6.80 7.83 14.63
CA ILE A 4 5.87 6.68 14.68
C ILE A 4 6.19 5.70 13.55
N TYR A 5 6.34 6.20 12.32
CA TYR A 5 6.75 5.39 11.17
C TYR A 5 8.00 4.56 11.47
N ASN A 6 9.09 5.19 11.95
CA ASN A 6 10.33 4.48 12.25
C ASN A 6 10.18 3.41 13.35
N ARG A 7 9.18 3.51 14.22
CA ARG A 7 8.93 2.54 15.30
C ARG A 7 8.11 1.34 14.82
N ILE A 8 7.22 1.53 13.86
CA ILE A 8 6.29 0.49 13.42
C ILE A 8 6.64 -0.10 12.06
N ALA A 9 7.47 0.55 11.24
CA ALA A 9 7.69 0.21 9.83
C ALA A 9 8.20 -1.22 9.58
N SER A 10 8.92 -1.83 10.53
CA SER A 10 9.40 -3.21 10.36
C SER A 10 8.26 -4.22 10.30
N ILE A 11 7.20 -4.03 11.07
CA ILE A 11 6.05 -4.95 11.16
C ILE A 11 5.37 -5.11 9.77
N PRO A 12 4.88 -4.03 9.13
CA PRO A 12 4.30 -4.15 7.81
C PRO A 12 5.34 -4.51 6.74
N ASP A 13 6.60 -4.07 6.85
CA ASP A 13 7.64 -4.46 5.88
C ASP A 13 7.89 -5.97 5.90
N GLU A 14 7.81 -6.63 7.05
CA GLU A 14 7.97 -8.09 7.20
C GLU A 14 6.71 -8.86 6.81
N ASN A 15 5.53 -8.33 7.14
CA ASN A 15 4.24 -8.98 6.86
C ASN A 15 3.75 -8.76 5.41
N THR A 16 4.35 -7.82 4.67
CA THR A 16 3.98 -7.54 3.28
C THR A 16 4.56 -8.58 2.33
N ARG A 17 3.69 -9.08 1.45
CA ARG A 17 4.03 -10.01 0.36
C ARG A 17 5.19 -9.51 -0.50
N ARG A 18 6.04 -10.41 -0.98
CA ARG A 18 7.25 -10.05 -1.75
C ARG A 18 6.93 -9.34 -3.06
N GLU A 19 5.76 -9.64 -3.65
CA GLU A 19 5.26 -9.04 -4.87
C GLU A 19 4.86 -7.56 -4.70
N GLN A 20 4.67 -7.09 -3.46
CA GLN A 20 4.56 -5.66 -3.19
C GLN A 20 5.95 -5.07 -2.96
N ALA A 21 6.40 -4.27 -3.94
CA ALA A 21 7.68 -3.54 -3.89
C ALA A 21 7.50 -2.06 -3.53
N SER A 22 6.28 -1.52 -3.59
CA SER A 22 6.05 -0.10 -3.37
C SER A 22 6.30 0.26 -1.90
N PHE A 23 6.94 1.41 -1.67
CA PHE A 23 7.23 1.98 -0.34
C PHE A 23 8.06 1.10 0.61
N ARG A 24 8.69 0.04 0.13
CA ARG A 24 9.55 -0.84 0.93
C ARG A 24 11.03 -0.57 0.69
N LYS A 25 11.80 -0.63 1.76
CA LYS A 25 13.26 -0.48 1.67
C LYS A 25 13.86 -1.64 0.88
N ARG A 26 14.77 -1.34 -0.05
CA ARG A 26 15.49 -2.31 -0.91
C ARG A 26 14.63 -3.02 -1.97
N PHE A 27 13.41 -2.57 -2.21
CA PHE A 27 12.59 -3.03 -3.33
C PHE A 27 12.57 -1.97 -4.43
N SER A 28 12.60 -2.40 -5.69
CA SER A 28 12.54 -1.51 -6.86
C SER A 28 11.50 -1.99 -7.87
N THR A 29 10.84 -1.04 -8.54
CA THR A 29 9.99 -1.33 -9.69
C THR A 29 10.78 -1.94 -10.85
N THR A 30 12.10 -1.71 -10.91
CA THR A 30 12.99 -2.33 -11.90
C THR A 30 12.95 -3.85 -11.86
N ASP A 31 12.93 -4.45 -10.66
CA ASP A 31 12.93 -5.91 -10.51
C ASP A 31 11.63 -6.52 -11.05
N HIS A 32 10.50 -5.84 -10.82
CA HIS A 32 9.20 -6.25 -11.35
C HIS A 32 9.11 -6.09 -12.86
N ILE A 33 9.63 -4.98 -13.42
CA ILE A 33 9.70 -4.80 -14.87
C ILE A 33 10.56 -5.90 -15.49
N PHE A 34 11.72 -6.21 -14.91
CA PHE A 34 12.57 -7.29 -15.38
C PHE A 34 11.85 -8.65 -15.34
N ALA A 35 11.18 -8.98 -14.23
CA ALA A 35 10.43 -10.23 -14.11
C ALA A 35 9.29 -10.33 -15.14
N LEU A 36 8.54 -9.25 -15.37
CA LEU A 36 7.49 -9.20 -16.38
C LEU A 36 8.05 -9.35 -17.80
N THR A 37 9.16 -8.68 -18.12
CA THR A 37 9.84 -8.82 -19.42
C THR A 37 10.24 -10.28 -19.65
N GLN A 38 10.89 -10.91 -18.66
CA GLN A 38 11.28 -12.32 -18.75
C GLN A 38 10.08 -13.24 -18.95
N LEU A 39 8.97 -13.01 -18.24
CA LEU A 39 7.74 -13.78 -18.39
C LEU A 39 7.16 -13.65 -19.80
N ILE A 40 7.07 -12.42 -20.33
CA ILE A 40 6.56 -12.15 -21.68
C ILE A 40 7.40 -12.87 -22.73
N GLU A 41 8.73 -12.78 -22.62
CA GLU A 41 9.64 -13.43 -23.57
C GLU A 41 9.49 -14.95 -23.56
N ARG A 42 9.43 -15.59 -22.38
CA ARG A 42 9.28 -17.05 -22.29
C ARG A 42 7.92 -17.50 -22.82
N CYS A 43 6.83 -16.81 -22.49
CA CYS A 43 5.52 -17.15 -23.05
C CYS A 43 5.50 -17.06 -24.57
N ARG A 44 6.16 -16.04 -25.15
CA ARG A 44 6.32 -15.89 -26.60
C ARG A 44 7.14 -17.03 -27.21
N GLU A 45 8.24 -17.41 -26.57
CA GLU A 45 9.14 -18.48 -27.02
C GLU A 45 8.42 -19.85 -27.08
N TYR A 46 7.70 -20.21 -26.02
CA TYR A 46 6.99 -21.48 -25.91
C TYR A 46 5.56 -21.46 -26.47
N LYS A 47 5.16 -20.36 -27.12
CA LYS A 47 3.80 -20.17 -27.68
C LYS A 47 2.68 -20.38 -26.65
N VAL A 48 2.95 -20.02 -25.39
CA VAL A 48 1.97 -20.06 -24.30
C VAL A 48 1.16 -18.77 -24.32
N PRO A 49 -0.19 -18.82 -24.35
CA PRO A 49 -1.01 -17.61 -24.29
C PRO A 49 -0.81 -16.90 -22.94
N LEU A 50 -0.53 -15.59 -22.99
CA LEU A 50 -0.34 -14.74 -21.81
C LEU A 50 -1.32 -13.56 -21.86
N CYS A 51 -2.01 -13.30 -20.76
CA CYS A 51 -2.82 -12.11 -20.54
C CYS A 51 -2.27 -11.35 -19.34
N LEU A 52 -2.03 -10.04 -19.49
CA LEU A 52 -1.57 -9.16 -18.42
C LEU A 52 -2.65 -8.13 -18.13
N LEU A 53 -3.03 -8.01 -16.85
CA LEU A 53 -4.01 -7.03 -16.38
C LEU A 53 -3.31 -5.97 -15.53
N PHE A 54 -3.39 -4.71 -15.95
CA PHE A 54 -2.87 -3.56 -15.22
C PHE A 54 -4.03 -2.80 -14.58
N ILE A 55 -4.03 -2.72 -13.26
CA ILE A 55 -5.07 -2.04 -12.47
C ILE A 55 -4.43 -0.82 -11.81
N ASP A 56 -5.00 0.35 -12.04
CA ASP A 56 -4.61 1.60 -11.39
C ASP A 56 -5.80 2.21 -10.64
N PHE A 57 -5.55 2.73 -9.45
CA PHE A 57 -6.58 3.31 -8.59
C PHE A 57 -6.57 4.84 -8.69
N LYS A 58 -7.69 5.41 -9.13
CA LYS A 58 -7.86 6.87 -9.17
C LYS A 58 -7.82 7.44 -7.74
N LYS A 59 -6.83 8.30 -7.47
CA LYS A 59 -6.64 8.99 -6.18
C LYS A 59 -6.63 8.03 -4.98
N ALA A 60 -5.83 6.97 -5.05
CA ALA A 60 -5.80 5.90 -4.04
C ALA A 60 -5.71 6.38 -2.57
N PHE A 61 -4.94 7.45 -2.29
CA PHE A 61 -4.83 7.99 -0.93
C PHE A 61 -6.02 8.84 -0.49
N ASP A 62 -6.77 9.44 -1.43
CA ASP A 62 -7.97 10.22 -1.10
C ASP A 62 -9.21 9.33 -0.95
N SER A 63 -9.20 8.16 -1.61
CA SER A 63 -10.35 7.25 -1.70
C SER A 63 -10.27 6.06 -0.73
N VAL A 64 -9.15 5.86 -0.06
CA VAL A 64 -8.98 4.77 0.91
C VAL A 64 -9.89 4.97 2.12
N GLU A 65 -10.56 3.89 2.53
CA GLU A 65 -11.41 3.87 3.71
C GLU A 65 -10.55 3.78 4.98
N HIS A 66 -10.70 4.74 5.89
CA HIS A 66 -9.83 4.87 7.05
C HIS A 66 -9.95 3.68 8.01
N ASN A 67 -11.15 3.15 8.25
CA ASN A 67 -11.32 2.02 9.17
C ASN A 67 -10.65 0.76 8.63
N ALA A 68 -10.68 0.53 7.31
CA ALA A 68 -9.98 -0.56 6.66
C ALA A 68 -8.46 -0.44 6.84
N VAL A 69 -7.90 0.77 6.77
CA VAL A 69 -6.48 1.01 7.08
C VAL A 69 -6.17 0.69 8.54
N LEU A 70 -6.97 1.20 9.49
CA LEU A 70 -6.77 0.92 10.92
C LEU A 70 -6.91 -0.57 11.25
N GLN A 71 -7.90 -1.24 10.66
CA GLN A 71 -8.09 -2.68 10.79
C GLN A 71 -6.88 -3.44 10.25
N SER A 72 -6.37 -3.07 9.07
CA SER A 72 -5.19 -3.72 8.50
C SER A 72 -3.93 -3.58 9.35
N LEU A 73 -3.81 -2.49 10.13
CA LEU A 73 -2.70 -2.32 11.09
C LEU A 73 -2.89 -3.25 12.29
N SER A 74 -4.13 -3.42 12.75
CA SER A 74 -4.47 -4.37 13.80
C SER A 74 -4.21 -5.82 13.37
N ASP A 75 -4.60 -6.19 12.14
CA ASP A 75 -4.39 -7.52 11.57
C ASP A 75 -2.89 -7.84 11.38
N GLN A 76 -2.06 -6.81 11.27
CA GLN A 76 -0.60 -6.92 11.22
C GLN A 76 0.06 -6.89 12.60
N GLU A 77 -0.73 -6.93 13.68
CA GLU A 77 -0.24 -6.93 15.08
C GLU A 77 0.52 -5.65 15.49
N VAL A 78 0.18 -4.51 14.89
CA VAL A 78 0.70 -3.21 15.34
C VAL A 78 0.07 -2.89 16.71
N ASP A 79 0.91 -2.44 17.66
CA ASP A 79 0.46 -2.10 19.02
C ASP A 79 -0.72 -1.08 18.97
N PRO A 80 -1.84 -1.35 19.68
CA PRO A 80 -3.01 -0.48 19.72
C PRO A 80 -2.71 0.99 20.07
N VAL A 81 -1.65 1.25 20.85
CA VAL A 81 -1.21 2.63 21.15
C VAL A 81 -0.85 3.38 19.88
N TYR A 82 -0.15 2.73 18.94
CA TYR A 82 0.21 3.37 17.67
C TYR A 82 -0.98 3.50 16.73
N ILE A 83 -1.88 2.51 16.71
CA ILE A 83 -3.12 2.56 15.92
C ILE A 83 -3.96 3.77 16.34
N ARG A 84 -4.14 3.97 17.65
CA ARG A 84 -4.88 5.13 18.18
C ARG A 84 -4.24 6.47 17.82
N ILE A 85 -2.91 6.58 17.91
CA ILE A 85 -2.19 7.79 17.49
C ILE A 85 -2.38 8.06 15.98
N ILE A 86 -2.39 7.01 15.16
CA ILE A 86 -2.64 7.13 13.72
C ILE A 86 -4.08 7.56 13.47
N GLU A 87 -5.06 6.95 14.13
CA GLU A 87 -6.47 7.33 14.05
C GLU A 87 -6.69 8.81 14.39
N ASP A 88 -6.13 9.29 15.50
CA ASP A 88 -6.21 10.70 15.92
C ASP A 88 -5.58 11.67 14.90
N SER A 89 -4.66 11.17 14.06
CA SER A 89 -4.00 11.97 13.02
C SER A 89 -4.75 11.98 11.68
N LEU A 90 -5.71 11.08 11.48
CA LEU A 90 -6.50 11.01 10.26
C LEU A 90 -7.55 12.14 10.24
N PRO A 91 -7.87 12.72 9.07
CA PRO A 91 -8.85 13.78 8.99
C PRO A 91 -10.22 13.27 9.40
N ASN A 92 -10.80 13.90 10.43
CA ASN A 92 -12.17 13.62 10.89
C ASN A 92 -13.17 13.77 9.73
N PRO A 93 -13.97 12.73 9.39
CA PRO A 93 -15.00 12.85 8.35
C PRO A 93 -15.99 13.99 8.66
N THR A 94 -16.19 14.30 9.95
CA THR A 94 -17.09 15.35 10.45
C THR A 94 -16.58 16.78 10.25
N ARG A 95 -15.29 17.01 9.91
CA ARG A 95 -14.74 18.37 9.71
C ARG A 95 -14.72 18.82 8.25
N ARG A 96 -14.92 17.92 7.29
CA ARG A 96 -14.89 18.27 5.85
C ARG A 96 -16.16 18.98 5.35
N SER A 97 -17.28 18.92 6.08
CA SER A 97 -18.52 19.64 5.69
C SER A 97 -18.51 21.14 6.00
N HIS A 98 -17.50 21.65 6.72
CA HIS A 98 -17.45 23.06 7.14
C HIS A 98 -16.63 23.97 6.22
N TYR A 99 -15.98 23.45 5.17
CA TYR A 99 -15.18 24.24 4.22
C TYR A 99 -15.69 24.14 2.78
N SER A 100 -17.01 24.18 2.59
CA SER A 100 -17.63 24.42 1.28
C SER A 100 -18.85 25.32 1.44
N LYS A 101 -18.61 26.53 1.94
CA LYS A 101 -19.37 27.75 1.64
C LYS A 101 -18.39 28.89 1.82
N ASP A 102 -17.80 29.32 0.71
CA ASP A 102 -17.44 30.70 0.34
C ASP A 102 -16.74 30.66 -1.03
#